data_AF-A0A1H0NUB5-F1
#
_entry.id   AF-A0A1H0NUB5-F1
#
_cell.length_a   1.000
_cell.length_b   1.000
_cell.length_c   1.000
_cell.angle_alpha   90.00
_cell.angle_beta   90.00
_cell.angle_gamma   90.00
#
_symmetry.space_group_name_H-M   'P 1'
#
loop_
_entity.id
_entity.type
_entity.pdbx_description
1 polymer ?
#
loop_
_entity_poly.entity_id
_entity_poly.type
_entity_poly.pdbx_seq_one_letter_code
_entity_poly.pdbx_strand_id
1 'polypeptide(L)'
;MSDTTSFRSVLRGYDPAQVDQWRAEHAGALDQARQEAAERTVEVSELRAALARAQEEQTSTAQELAGLREEQSRAAAPTYANLGERIGTILGLADEEADEIRANARADAETLKGTTTLESDRVRAEADRYAEDVRTKADAQATQVVEKAKQQADSILDDADREASARREEAEAFYEHQRARAAAAAADFEATLGQRRDKAAAEFSAQMAAYEDALTQAQERATTLAADSERAHADAQTESQRALESARAEAEQLVASAREQADRIRRDSERELSAATQRRDSITAQLSNVRQMLATLGGAAMVDSLDEQHAAPAAQPATEAPVAAASDEAPAAEADDDVVGQEEAGADSVEESADAQDADLLDQDDQLDESDESDESDDDDEDDDADDDEDADSEVDEPAGSRA
;
A
#
# COMPACT_ATOMS: atom_id res chain seq x y z
N MET A 1 68.55 100.52 -147.55
CA MET A 1 68.17 100.76 -148.96
C MET A 1 69.41 100.56 -149.80
N SER A 2 69.28 100.09 -151.05
CA SER A 2 70.42 99.82 -151.92
C SER A 2 70.54 100.90 -152.99
N ASP A 3 71.18 102.01 -152.65
CA ASP A 3 71.49 103.05 -153.65
C ASP A 3 72.49 102.51 -154.67
N THR A 4 72.07 102.49 -155.94
CA THR A 4 72.90 101.98 -157.04
C THR A 4 73.78 103.09 -157.56
N THR A 5 74.94 103.28 -156.93
CA THR A 5 75.89 104.36 -157.30
C THR A 5 76.35 104.23 -158.76
N SER A 6 76.08 105.25 -159.57
CA SER A 6 76.47 105.29 -160.98
C SER A 6 77.84 105.96 -161.15
N PHE A 7 78.87 105.16 -161.48
CA PHE A 7 80.21 105.65 -161.77
C PHE A 7 80.32 106.27 -163.18
N ARG A 8 81.11 107.34 -163.31
CA ARG A 8 81.40 108.01 -164.59
C ARG A 8 82.32 107.14 -165.45
N SER A 9 82.06 107.08 -166.76
CA SER A 9 82.91 106.35 -167.71
C SER A 9 83.83 107.30 -168.50
N VAL A 10 85.05 106.85 -168.78
CA VAL A 10 86.11 107.63 -169.46
C VAL A 10 86.80 106.76 -170.52
N LEU A 11 86.25 106.78 -171.74
CA LEU A 11 86.74 106.25 -173.03
C LEU A 11 87.32 104.80 -173.12
N ARG A 12 87.52 104.07 -172.02
CA ARG A 12 87.83 102.63 -171.93
C ARG A 12 87.74 102.10 -170.48
N GLY A 13 86.71 102.52 -169.73
CA GLY A 13 86.47 102.06 -168.36
C GLY A 13 85.67 103.06 -167.52
N TYR A 14 85.52 102.75 -166.22
CA TYR A 14 85.08 103.73 -165.21
C TYR A 14 86.25 104.61 -164.77
N ASP A 15 85.95 105.82 -164.29
CA ASP A 15 86.93 106.77 -163.75
C ASP A 15 87.62 106.18 -162.50
N PRO A 16 88.95 105.89 -162.55
CA PRO A 16 89.65 105.29 -161.42
C PRO A 16 89.59 106.15 -160.16
N ALA A 17 89.66 107.48 -160.30
CA ALA A 17 89.65 108.39 -159.14
C ALA A 17 88.30 108.38 -158.42
N GLN A 18 87.20 108.30 -159.17
CA GLN A 18 85.86 108.20 -158.58
C GLN A 18 85.60 106.84 -157.93
N VAL A 19 86.08 105.75 -158.55
CA VAL A 19 85.98 104.40 -157.98
C VAL A 19 86.85 104.26 -156.73
N ASP A 20 88.05 104.85 -156.70
CA ASP A 20 88.93 104.84 -155.53
C ASP A 20 88.41 105.72 -154.39
N GLN A 21 87.81 106.88 -154.70
CA GLN A 21 87.13 107.69 -153.69
C GLN A 21 85.94 106.94 -153.06
N TRP A 22 85.08 106.32 -153.88
CA TRP A 22 83.95 105.51 -153.39
C TRP A 22 84.42 104.28 -152.61
N ARG A 23 85.52 103.63 -153.04
CA ARG A 23 86.14 102.52 -152.29
C ARG A 23 86.72 102.98 -150.96
N ALA A 24 87.36 104.16 -150.90
CA ALA A 24 87.88 104.70 -149.64
C ALA A 24 86.74 105.09 -148.68
N GLU A 25 85.66 105.68 -149.19
CA GLU A 25 84.46 106.02 -148.43
C GLU A 25 83.74 104.77 -147.89
N HIS A 26 83.53 103.75 -148.74
CA HIS A 26 82.92 102.48 -148.32
C HIS A 26 83.84 101.63 -147.43
N ALA A 27 85.16 101.69 -147.62
CA ALA A 27 86.11 101.06 -146.70
C ALA A 27 86.09 101.77 -145.33
N GLY A 28 86.10 103.11 -145.30
CA GLY A 28 85.97 103.89 -144.08
C GLY A 28 84.66 103.62 -143.34
N ALA A 29 83.53 103.60 -144.04
CA ALA A 29 82.24 103.25 -143.46
C ALA A 29 82.17 101.79 -142.97
N LEU A 30 82.85 100.86 -143.64
CA LEU A 30 82.87 99.44 -143.26
C LEU A 30 83.85 99.17 -142.11
N ASP A 31 84.95 99.92 -142.00
CA ASP A 31 85.85 99.87 -140.85
C ASP A 31 85.28 100.63 -139.63
N GLN A 32 84.53 101.71 -139.83
CA GLN A 32 83.71 102.32 -138.78
C GLN A 32 82.63 101.34 -138.29
N ALA A 33 81.89 100.68 -139.20
CA ALA A 33 80.91 99.67 -138.83
C ALA A 33 81.54 98.45 -138.12
N ARG A 34 82.80 98.11 -138.42
CA ARG A 34 83.58 97.12 -137.67
C ARG A 34 83.99 97.61 -136.29
N GLN A 35 84.36 98.89 -136.14
CA GLN A 35 84.64 99.51 -134.84
C GLN A 35 83.39 99.54 -133.96
N GLU A 36 82.27 100.07 -134.46
CA GLU A 36 80.98 100.05 -133.76
C GLU A 36 80.51 98.63 -133.41
N ALA A 37 80.74 97.64 -134.29
CA ALA A 37 80.43 96.24 -134.01
C ALA A 37 81.37 95.62 -132.96
N ALA A 38 82.65 96.02 -132.92
CA ALA A 38 83.60 95.58 -131.91
C ALA A 38 83.28 96.21 -130.55
N GLU A 39 83.01 97.52 -130.51
CA GLU A 39 82.57 98.27 -129.32
C GLU A 39 81.29 97.65 -128.75
N ARG A 40 80.24 97.44 -129.57
CA ARG A 40 79.03 96.75 -129.10
C ARG A 40 79.28 95.29 -128.70
N THR A 41 80.28 94.62 -129.25
CA THR A 41 80.66 93.27 -128.79
C THR A 41 81.32 93.33 -127.41
N VAL A 42 82.12 94.36 -127.13
CA VAL A 42 82.66 94.64 -125.79
C VAL A 42 81.51 94.99 -124.83
N GLU A 43 80.66 95.97 -125.14
CA GLU A 43 79.49 96.33 -124.32
C GLU A 43 78.60 95.12 -124.00
N VAL A 44 78.28 94.28 -125.00
CA VAL A 44 77.49 93.07 -124.80
C VAL A 44 78.23 92.01 -123.96
N SER A 45 79.56 91.95 -124.03
CA SER A 45 80.36 91.08 -123.16
C SER A 45 80.41 91.59 -121.71
N GLU A 46 80.52 92.90 -121.50
CA GLU A 46 80.52 93.55 -120.19
C GLU A 46 79.13 93.48 -119.54
N LEU A 47 78.06 93.74 -120.28
CA LEU A 47 76.68 93.56 -119.80
C LEU A 47 76.36 92.10 -119.49
N ARG A 48 76.90 91.13 -120.24
CA ARG A 48 76.79 89.70 -119.90
C ARG A 48 77.59 89.34 -118.65
N ALA A 49 78.78 89.90 -118.46
CA ALA A 49 79.57 89.70 -117.25
C ALA A 49 78.91 90.34 -116.02
N ALA A 50 78.30 91.52 -116.17
CA ALA A 50 77.53 92.18 -115.12
C ALA A 50 76.26 91.39 -114.77
N LEU A 51 75.53 90.88 -115.78
CA LEU A 51 74.37 90.01 -115.57
C LEU A 51 74.77 88.72 -114.84
N ALA A 52 75.88 88.08 -115.23
CA ALA A 52 76.38 86.88 -114.59
C ALA A 52 76.73 87.12 -113.11
N ARG A 53 77.43 88.22 -112.79
CA ARG A 53 77.71 88.62 -111.39
C ARG A 53 76.43 88.90 -110.60
N ALA A 54 75.48 89.64 -111.17
CA ALA A 54 74.21 89.92 -110.51
C ALA A 54 73.37 88.65 -110.26
N GLN A 55 73.46 87.65 -111.15
CA GLN A 55 72.86 86.34 -110.95
C GLN A 55 73.60 85.52 -109.89
N GLU A 56 74.93 85.56 -109.86
CA GLU A 56 75.76 84.90 -108.84
C GLU A 56 75.50 85.49 -107.44
N GLU A 57 75.49 86.83 -107.31
CA GLU A 57 75.08 87.58 -106.12
C GLU A 57 73.63 87.26 -105.71
N GLN A 58 72.69 87.15 -106.66
CA GLN A 58 71.32 86.73 -106.38
C GLN A 58 71.27 85.29 -105.86
N THR A 59 72.10 84.37 -106.37
CA THR A 59 72.16 82.99 -105.86
C THR A 59 72.85 82.89 -104.50
N SER A 60 73.91 83.66 -104.24
CA SER A 60 74.57 83.72 -102.92
C SER A 60 73.60 84.26 -101.88
N THR A 61 73.00 85.44 -102.14
CA THR A 61 72.01 86.04 -101.22
C THR A 61 70.76 85.17 -101.06
N ALA A 62 70.33 84.41 -102.08
CA ALA A 62 69.25 83.43 -101.93
C ALA A 62 69.65 82.22 -101.08
N GLN A 63 70.89 81.74 -101.16
CA GLN A 63 71.44 80.67 -100.32
C GLN A 63 71.64 81.14 -98.88
N GLU A 64 72.18 82.35 -98.67
CA GLU A 64 72.29 83.01 -97.37
C GLU A 64 70.90 83.21 -96.73
N LEU A 65 69.91 83.69 -97.50
CA LEU A 65 68.52 83.81 -97.06
C LEU A 65 67.79 82.47 -96.91
N ALA A 66 68.34 81.35 -97.39
CA ALA A 66 67.84 80.01 -97.10
C ALA A 66 68.48 79.47 -95.81
N GLY A 67 69.80 79.58 -95.69
CA GLY A 67 70.56 79.22 -94.47
C GLY A 67 70.08 80.00 -93.25
N LEU A 68 69.97 81.33 -93.35
CA LEU A 68 69.43 82.17 -92.27
C LEU A 68 67.96 81.84 -91.94
N ARG A 69 67.15 81.32 -92.89
CA ARG A 69 65.79 80.84 -92.58
C ARG A 69 65.78 79.47 -91.92
N GLU A 70 66.70 78.58 -92.26
CA GLU A 70 66.82 77.28 -91.60
C GLU A 70 67.41 77.43 -90.19
N GLU A 71 68.45 78.27 -90.04
CA GLU A 71 68.94 78.73 -88.74
C GLU A 71 67.83 79.42 -87.94
N GLN A 72 67.04 80.31 -88.55
CA GLN A 72 65.87 80.90 -87.90
C GLN A 72 64.81 79.86 -87.53
N SER A 73 64.59 78.78 -88.31
CA SER A 73 63.62 77.73 -87.95
C SER A 73 64.13 76.78 -86.86
N ARG A 74 65.46 76.61 -86.73
CA ARG A 74 66.11 75.82 -85.67
C ARG A 74 66.32 76.63 -84.39
N ALA A 75 66.56 77.93 -84.51
CA ALA A 75 66.77 78.87 -83.40
C ALA A 75 65.49 79.60 -82.97
N ALA A 76 64.40 79.50 -83.75
CA ALA A 76 63.06 79.79 -83.25
C ALA A 76 62.76 78.83 -82.10
N ALA A 77 62.81 79.35 -80.88
CA ALA A 77 62.32 78.65 -79.70
C ALA A 77 60.90 78.10 -79.99
N PRO A 78 60.57 76.87 -79.53
CA PRO A 78 59.34 76.19 -79.92
C PRO A 78 58.13 77.09 -79.67
N THR A 79 57.45 77.45 -80.76
CA THR A 79 56.39 78.45 -80.71
C THR A 79 55.21 77.95 -79.89
N TYR A 80 54.52 78.87 -79.21
CA TYR A 80 53.36 78.53 -78.37
C TYR A 80 52.25 77.77 -79.12
N ALA A 81 52.20 77.85 -80.46
CA ALA A 81 51.31 77.04 -81.29
C ALA A 81 51.67 75.54 -81.23
N ASN A 82 52.91 75.16 -81.57
CA ASN A 82 53.36 73.76 -81.56
C ASN A 82 53.40 73.19 -80.13
N LEU A 83 53.71 74.04 -79.15
CA LEU A 83 53.60 73.68 -77.73
C LEU A 83 52.15 73.46 -77.32
N GLY A 84 51.22 74.30 -77.79
CA GLY A 84 49.78 74.18 -77.54
C GLY A 84 49.17 72.92 -78.15
N GLU A 85 49.53 72.56 -79.39
CA GLU A 85 49.12 71.31 -80.03
C GLU A 85 49.60 70.09 -79.22
N ARG A 86 50.89 70.02 -78.91
CA ARG A 86 51.46 68.91 -78.14
C ARG A 86 50.92 68.83 -76.70
N ILE A 87 50.68 69.97 -76.04
CA ILE A 87 50.01 70.00 -74.73
C ILE A 87 48.56 69.51 -74.89
N GLY A 88 47.86 69.89 -75.96
CA GLY A 88 46.53 69.38 -76.29
C GLY A 88 46.51 67.86 -76.45
N THR A 89 47.49 67.26 -77.15
CA THR A 89 47.62 65.80 -77.25
C THR A 89 47.90 65.14 -75.90
N ILE A 90 48.78 65.73 -75.08
CA ILE A 90 49.11 65.19 -73.75
C ILE A 90 47.92 65.29 -72.78
N LEU A 91 47.15 66.39 -72.84
CA LEU A 91 45.93 66.54 -72.05
C LEU A 91 44.82 65.59 -72.53
N GLY A 92 44.64 65.44 -73.84
CA GLY A 92 43.69 64.46 -74.39
C GLY A 92 44.01 63.03 -73.95
N LEU A 93 45.28 62.60 -74.08
CA LEU A 93 45.73 61.30 -73.58
C LEU A 93 45.58 61.16 -72.06
N ALA A 94 45.76 62.24 -71.29
CA ALA A 94 45.59 62.22 -69.84
C ALA A 94 44.11 62.19 -69.41
N ASP A 95 43.21 62.81 -70.16
CA ASP A 95 41.75 62.70 -69.96
C ASP A 95 41.23 61.32 -70.39
N GLU A 96 41.74 60.76 -71.50
CA GLU A 96 41.45 59.39 -71.95
C GLU A 96 41.91 58.34 -70.92
N GLU A 97 43.17 58.41 -70.46
CA GLU A 97 43.71 57.57 -69.38
C GLU A 97 42.91 57.74 -68.07
N ALA A 98 42.53 58.98 -67.73
CA ALA A 98 41.73 59.23 -66.53
C ALA A 98 40.31 58.66 -66.63
N ASP A 99 39.68 58.68 -67.80
CA ASP A 99 38.37 58.03 -68.01
C ASP A 99 38.48 56.51 -68.12
N GLU A 100 39.57 55.94 -68.65
CA GLU A 100 39.84 54.51 -68.56
C GLU A 100 40.03 54.06 -67.10
N ILE A 101 40.86 54.77 -66.31
CA ILE A 101 41.03 54.49 -64.87
C ILE A 101 39.68 54.59 -64.13
N ARG A 102 38.84 55.59 -64.43
CA ARG A 102 37.49 55.71 -63.85
C ARG A 102 36.57 54.58 -64.29
N ALA A 103 36.66 54.11 -65.54
CA ALA A 103 35.85 53.02 -66.06
C ALA A 103 36.24 51.68 -65.41
N ASN A 104 37.54 51.37 -65.38
CA ASN A 104 38.10 50.17 -64.77
C ASN A 104 37.78 50.13 -63.25
N ALA A 105 38.03 51.23 -62.51
CA ALA A 105 37.71 51.29 -61.08
C ALA A 105 36.20 51.14 -60.78
N ARG A 106 35.31 51.55 -61.69
CA ARG A 106 33.85 51.30 -61.57
C ARG A 106 33.50 49.84 -61.87
N ALA A 107 34.12 49.24 -62.88
CA ALA A 107 33.93 47.83 -63.22
C ALA A 107 34.42 46.91 -62.10
N ASP A 108 35.58 47.20 -61.52
CA ASP A 108 36.12 46.49 -60.36
C ASP A 108 35.22 46.65 -59.12
N ALA A 109 34.73 47.87 -58.86
CA ALA A 109 33.83 48.14 -57.73
C ALA A 109 32.49 47.39 -57.84
N GLU A 110 31.85 47.39 -59.01
CA GLU A 110 30.61 46.61 -59.22
C GLU A 110 30.86 45.11 -59.24
N THR A 111 32.02 44.64 -59.73
CA THR A 111 32.43 43.22 -59.65
C THR A 111 32.62 42.78 -58.20
N LEU A 112 33.38 43.55 -57.41
CA LEU A 112 33.62 43.29 -55.98
C LEU A 112 32.31 43.33 -55.17
N LYS A 113 31.42 44.27 -55.47
CA LYS A 113 30.09 44.36 -54.88
C LYS A 113 29.21 43.17 -55.25
N GLY A 114 29.27 42.72 -56.50
CA GLY A 114 28.58 41.52 -56.98
C GLY A 114 29.04 40.25 -56.27
N THR A 115 30.35 40.01 -56.18
CA THR A 115 30.91 38.85 -55.47
C THR A 115 30.65 38.92 -53.97
N THR A 116 30.83 40.08 -53.34
CA THR A 116 30.55 40.27 -51.89
C THR A 116 29.07 40.04 -51.57
N THR A 117 28.15 40.44 -52.45
CA THR A 117 26.71 40.18 -52.27
C THR A 117 26.43 38.67 -52.38
N LEU A 118 26.96 38.02 -53.42
CA LEU A 118 26.77 36.58 -53.64
C LEU A 118 27.31 35.73 -52.48
N GLU A 119 28.50 36.03 -51.96
CA GLU A 119 29.05 35.32 -50.79
C GLU A 119 28.29 35.66 -49.50
N SER A 120 27.80 36.90 -49.33
CA SER A 120 26.95 37.27 -48.18
C SER A 120 25.64 36.47 -48.17
N ASP A 121 24.97 36.37 -49.33
CA ASP A 121 23.72 35.62 -49.46
C ASP A 121 23.92 34.11 -49.41
N ARG A 122 25.08 33.61 -49.87
CA ARG A 122 25.52 32.23 -49.64
C ARG A 122 25.64 31.93 -48.15
N VAL A 123 26.39 32.76 -47.39
CA VAL A 123 26.61 32.56 -45.95
C VAL A 123 25.30 32.65 -45.16
N ARG A 124 24.41 33.59 -45.51
CA ARG A 124 23.04 33.64 -44.96
C ARG A 124 22.29 32.34 -45.19
N ALA A 125 22.18 31.90 -46.44
CA ALA A 125 21.45 30.67 -46.77
C ALA A 125 22.09 29.40 -46.17
N GLU A 126 23.38 29.41 -45.86
CA GLU A 126 24.06 28.33 -45.14
C GLU A 126 23.73 28.36 -43.63
N ALA A 127 23.77 29.55 -43.01
CA ALA A 127 23.36 29.75 -41.61
C ALA A 127 21.87 29.45 -41.38
N ASP A 128 20.98 29.85 -42.28
CA ASP A 128 19.54 29.58 -42.21
C ASP A 128 19.25 28.07 -42.26
N ARG A 129 19.92 27.33 -43.16
CA ARG A 129 19.81 25.86 -43.24
C ARG A 129 20.34 25.18 -41.98
N TYR A 130 21.46 25.66 -41.44
CA TYR A 130 22.03 25.12 -40.20
C TYR A 130 21.11 25.37 -39.01
N ALA A 131 20.54 26.57 -38.88
CA ALA A 131 19.57 26.88 -37.84
C ALA A 131 18.32 25.99 -37.92
N GLU A 132 17.80 25.74 -39.12
CA GLU A 132 16.62 24.88 -39.31
C GLU A 132 16.91 23.38 -39.06
N ASP A 133 18.08 22.90 -39.47
CA ASP A 133 18.55 21.54 -39.16
C ASP A 133 18.72 21.32 -37.64
N VAL A 134 19.27 22.31 -36.93
CA VAL A 134 19.41 22.29 -35.46
C VAL A 134 18.04 22.33 -34.78
N ARG A 135 17.10 23.20 -35.20
CA ARG A 135 15.72 23.21 -34.68
C ARG A 135 15.04 21.86 -34.89
N THR A 136 15.04 21.35 -36.12
CA THR A 136 14.39 20.09 -36.49
C THR A 136 14.92 18.92 -35.64
N LYS A 137 16.23 18.90 -35.37
CA LYS A 137 16.86 17.91 -34.47
C LYS A 137 16.44 18.09 -33.02
N ALA A 138 16.44 19.32 -32.50
CA ALA A 138 16.01 19.62 -31.14
C ALA A 138 14.53 19.26 -30.90
N ASP A 139 13.64 19.62 -31.83
CA ASP A 139 12.21 19.31 -31.76
C ASP A 139 11.95 17.80 -31.82
N ALA A 140 12.68 17.07 -32.67
CA ALA A 140 12.62 15.60 -32.73
C ALA A 140 13.15 14.94 -31.44
N GLN A 141 14.23 15.46 -30.85
CA GLN A 141 14.76 14.99 -29.57
C GLN A 141 13.80 15.28 -28.41
N ALA A 142 13.24 16.49 -28.34
CA ALA A 142 12.25 16.86 -27.33
C ALA A 142 11.00 15.98 -27.42
N THR A 143 10.51 15.73 -28.64
CA THR A 143 9.39 14.79 -28.89
C THR A 143 9.74 13.40 -28.38
N GLN A 144 10.92 12.86 -28.73
CA GLN A 144 11.35 11.53 -28.28
C GLN A 144 11.49 11.42 -26.75
N VAL A 145 11.96 12.48 -26.08
CA VAL A 145 12.06 12.51 -24.60
C VAL A 145 10.67 12.51 -23.97
N VAL A 146 9.74 13.31 -24.49
CA VAL A 146 8.34 13.34 -24.00
C VAL A 146 7.61 12.01 -24.26
N GLU A 147 7.85 11.36 -25.40
CA GLU A 147 7.28 10.03 -25.69
C GLU A 147 7.83 8.95 -24.75
N LYS A 148 9.14 8.94 -24.48
CA LYS A 148 9.76 8.02 -23.52
C LYS A 148 9.24 8.26 -22.10
N ALA A 149 9.20 9.51 -21.65
CA ALA A 149 8.70 9.86 -20.32
C ALA A 149 7.24 9.42 -20.11
N LYS A 150 6.40 9.54 -21.15
CA LYS A 150 5.03 8.99 -21.14
C LYS A 150 5.02 7.47 -21.06
N GLN A 151 5.75 6.77 -21.93
CA GLN A 151 5.84 5.30 -21.89
C GLN A 151 6.33 4.76 -20.55
N GLN A 152 7.25 5.47 -19.89
CA GLN A 152 7.72 5.14 -18.53
C GLN A 152 6.64 5.40 -17.48
N ALA A 153 5.94 6.54 -17.53
CA ALA A 153 4.83 6.84 -16.63
C ALA A 153 3.66 5.85 -16.79
N ASP A 154 3.29 5.54 -18.04
CA ASP A 154 2.24 4.56 -18.36
C ASP A 154 2.62 3.17 -17.82
N SER A 155 3.88 2.73 -17.96
CA SER A 155 4.36 1.48 -17.36
C SER A 155 4.29 1.49 -15.84
N ILE A 156 4.73 2.57 -15.19
CA ILE A 156 4.69 2.71 -13.72
C ILE A 156 3.24 2.65 -13.21
N LEU A 157 2.29 3.26 -13.93
CA LEU A 157 0.87 3.17 -13.60
C LEU A 157 0.32 1.75 -13.80
N ASP A 158 0.62 1.09 -14.93
CA ASP A 158 0.23 -0.30 -15.18
C ASP A 158 0.82 -1.28 -14.16
N ASP A 159 2.05 -1.05 -13.69
CA ASP A 159 2.71 -1.85 -12.64
C ASP A 159 2.04 -1.60 -11.28
N ALA A 160 1.80 -0.34 -10.92
CA ALA A 160 1.15 0.04 -9.66
C ALA A 160 -0.31 -0.42 -9.56
N ASP A 161 -1.10 -0.35 -10.64
CA ASP A 161 -2.48 -0.84 -10.65
C ASP A 161 -2.54 -2.37 -10.57
N ARG A 162 -1.55 -3.08 -11.12
CA ARG A 162 -1.39 -4.54 -10.94
C ARG A 162 -1.05 -4.88 -9.48
N GLU A 163 -0.07 -4.20 -8.88
CA GLU A 163 0.32 -4.41 -7.48
C GLU A 163 -0.81 -4.07 -6.50
N ALA A 164 -1.51 -2.95 -6.72
CA ALA A 164 -2.65 -2.53 -5.91
C ALA A 164 -3.84 -3.49 -6.04
N SER A 165 -4.04 -4.11 -7.22
CA SER A 165 -5.08 -5.13 -7.42
C SER A 165 -4.71 -6.45 -6.74
N ALA A 166 -3.47 -6.93 -6.91
CA ALA A 166 -2.98 -8.12 -6.21
C ALA A 166 -3.09 -7.99 -4.69
N ARG A 167 -2.63 -6.88 -4.10
CA ARG A 167 -2.77 -6.63 -2.65
C ARG A 167 -4.22 -6.57 -2.17
N ARG A 168 -5.16 -6.09 -3.00
CA ARG A 168 -6.60 -6.08 -2.67
C ARG A 168 -7.17 -7.50 -2.68
N GLU A 169 -6.82 -8.31 -3.67
CA GLU A 169 -7.23 -9.73 -3.77
C GLU A 169 -6.64 -10.57 -2.62
N GLU A 170 -5.37 -10.37 -2.28
CA GLU A 170 -4.70 -11.01 -1.14
C GLU A 170 -5.37 -10.63 0.20
N ALA A 171 -5.65 -9.34 0.40
CA ALA A 171 -6.33 -8.86 1.60
C ALA A 171 -7.78 -9.40 1.70
N GLU A 172 -8.55 -9.38 0.62
CA GLU A 172 -9.92 -9.92 0.58
C GLU A 172 -9.92 -11.44 0.85
N ALA A 173 -9.00 -12.19 0.24
CA ALA A 173 -8.83 -13.61 0.51
C ALA A 173 -8.45 -13.90 1.98
N PHE A 174 -7.58 -13.07 2.57
CA PHE A 174 -7.20 -13.18 3.98
C PHE A 174 -8.38 -12.86 4.93
N TYR A 175 -9.16 -11.82 4.63
CA TYR A 175 -10.35 -11.46 5.42
C TYR A 175 -11.45 -12.52 5.31
N GLU A 176 -11.78 -13.02 4.12
CA GLU A 176 -12.79 -14.07 3.97
C GLU A 176 -12.32 -15.41 4.55
N HIS A 177 -11.02 -15.74 4.47
CA HIS A 177 -10.47 -16.90 5.18
C HIS A 177 -10.59 -16.76 6.72
N GLN A 178 -10.28 -15.59 7.29
CA GLN A 178 -10.51 -15.33 8.72
C GLN A 178 -12.00 -15.42 9.08
N ARG A 179 -12.88 -14.84 8.26
CA ARG A 179 -14.33 -14.85 8.44
C ARG A 179 -14.89 -16.28 8.40
N ALA A 180 -14.48 -17.09 7.44
CA ALA A 180 -14.85 -18.49 7.33
C ALA A 180 -14.35 -19.31 8.53
N ARG A 181 -13.10 -19.08 8.97
CA ARG A 181 -12.53 -19.73 10.17
C ARG A 181 -13.26 -19.34 11.45
N ALA A 182 -13.64 -18.07 11.60
CA ALA A 182 -14.43 -17.59 12.74
C ALA A 182 -15.85 -18.16 12.74
N ALA A 183 -16.49 -18.24 11.57
CA ALA A 183 -17.82 -18.86 11.42
C ALA A 183 -17.79 -20.38 11.70
N ALA A 184 -16.76 -21.09 11.25
CA ALA A 184 -16.56 -22.50 11.57
C ALA A 184 -16.36 -22.72 13.08
N ALA A 185 -15.46 -21.96 13.71
CA ALA A 185 -15.25 -22.03 15.16
C ALA A 185 -16.53 -21.71 15.96
N ALA A 186 -17.32 -20.72 15.53
CA ALA A 186 -18.62 -20.42 16.14
C ALA A 186 -19.61 -21.60 16.02
N ALA A 187 -19.69 -22.24 14.85
CA ALA A 187 -20.52 -23.42 14.65
C ALA A 187 -20.08 -24.62 15.51
N ASP A 188 -18.76 -24.83 15.67
CA ASP A 188 -18.21 -25.87 16.56
C ASP A 188 -18.51 -25.58 18.04
N PHE A 189 -18.44 -24.31 18.46
CA PHE A 189 -18.86 -23.90 19.81
C PHE A 189 -20.37 -24.07 20.04
N GLU A 190 -21.21 -23.72 19.06
CA GLU A 190 -22.66 -23.96 19.15
C GLU A 190 -22.98 -25.46 19.18
N ALA A 191 -22.32 -26.28 18.36
CA ALA A 191 -22.51 -27.73 18.33
C ALA A 191 -22.07 -28.39 19.65
N THR A 192 -20.92 -28.02 20.20
CA THR A 192 -20.44 -28.57 21.49
C THR A 192 -21.28 -28.08 22.68
N LEU A 193 -21.79 -26.84 22.65
CA LEU A 193 -22.78 -26.38 23.63
C LEU A 193 -24.12 -27.12 23.49
N GLY A 194 -24.59 -27.38 22.27
CA GLY A 194 -25.76 -28.21 21.98
C GLY A 194 -25.63 -29.61 22.58
N GLN A 195 -24.57 -30.34 22.21
CA GLN A 195 -24.28 -31.68 22.74
C GLN A 195 -24.21 -31.71 24.28
N ARG A 196 -23.63 -30.68 24.91
CA ARG A 196 -23.59 -30.57 26.38
C ARG A 196 -24.97 -30.34 26.99
N ARG A 197 -25.83 -29.55 26.35
CA ARG A 197 -27.21 -29.30 26.80
C ARG A 197 -28.09 -30.53 26.61
N ASP A 198 -27.97 -31.21 25.48
CA ASP A 198 -28.70 -32.44 25.19
C ASP A 198 -28.29 -33.57 26.14
N LYS A 199 -26.99 -33.73 26.40
CA LYS A 199 -26.46 -34.67 27.41
C LYS A 199 -27.00 -34.34 28.80
N ALA A 200 -26.90 -33.09 29.25
CA ALA A 200 -27.38 -32.68 30.57
C ALA A 200 -28.90 -32.85 30.72
N ALA A 201 -29.67 -32.59 29.67
CA ALA A 201 -31.12 -32.82 29.64
C ALA A 201 -31.46 -34.32 29.69
N ALA A 202 -30.71 -35.16 28.98
CA ALA A 202 -30.85 -36.61 29.04
C ALA A 202 -30.52 -37.15 30.45
N GLU A 203 -29.38 -36.76 31.02
CA GLU A 203 -28.97 -37.15 32.38
C GLU A 203 -29.99 -36.69 33.45
N PHE A 204 -30.49 -35.46 33.35
CA PHE A 204 -31.55 -34.95 34.24
C PHE A 204 -32.86 -35.74 34.06
N SER A 205 -33.28 -36.03 32.83
CA SER A 205 -34.50 -36.81 32.57
C SER A 205 -34.41 -38.24 33.13
N ALA A 206 -33.24 -38.87 33.04
CA ALA A 206 -32.98 -40.19 33.60
C ALA A 206 -32.97 -40.18 35.13
N GLN A 207 -32.43 -39.13 35.76
CA GLN A 207 -32.51 -38.94 37.22
C GLN A 207 -33.96 -38.72 37.67
N MET A 208 -34.73 -37.87 36.99
CA MET A 208 -36.14 -37.64 37.30
C MET A 208 -36.97 -38.93 37.19
N ALA A 209 -36.81 -39.70 36.11
CA ALA A 209 -37.47 -41.00 35.96
C ALA A 209 -37.09 -41.97 37.09
N ALA A 210 -35.80 -42.04 37.47
CA ALA A 210 -35.35 -42.88 38.58
C ALA A 210 -35.93 -42.44 39.94
N TYR A 211 -36.14 -41.14 40.16
CA TYR A 211 -36.82 -40.62 41.36
C TYR A 211 -38.32 -40.93 41.34
N GLU A 212 -38.99 -40.84 40.19
CA GLU A 212 -40.41 -41.21 40.02
C GLU A 212 -40.64 -42.71 40.22
N ASP A 213 -39.77 -43.57 39.69
CA ASP A 213 -39.76 -45.02 39.94
C ASP A 213 -39.50 -45.33 41.43
N ALA A 214 -38.54 -44.66 42.06
CA ALA A 214 -38.23 -44.86 43.48
C ALA A 214 -39.38 -44.42 44.39
N LEU A 215 -40.04 -43.30 44.08
CA LEU A 215 -41.23 -42.82 44.78
C LEU A 215 -42.41 -43.80 44.62
N THR A 216 -42.62 -44.30 43.40
CA THR A 216 -43.68 -45.29 43.12
C THR A 216 -43.44 -46.57 43.91
N GLN A 217 -42.23 -47.12 43.88
CA GLN A 217 -41.87 -48.30 44.69
C GLN A 217 -41.99 -48.05 46.21
N ALA A 218 -41.71 -46.83 46.68
CA ALA A 218 -41.90 -46.48 48.09
C ALA A 218 -43.39 -46.44 48.47
N GLN A 219 -44.26 -45.92 47.59
CA GLN A 219 -45.71 -45.93 47.77
C GLN A 219 -46.30 -47.35 47.71
N GLU A 220 -45.83 -48.21 46.80
CA GLU A 220 -46.21 -49.63 46.74
C GLU A 220 -45.80 -50.39 48.01
N ARG A 221 -44.58 -50.16 48.52
CA ARG A 221 -44.12 -50.75 49.80
C ARG A 221 -44.95 -50.25 50.98
N ALA A 222 -45.24 -48.95 51.04
CA ALA A 222 -46.04 -48.35 52.12
C ALA A 222 -47.49 -48.85 52.12
N THR A 223 -48.13 -48.95 50.95
CA THR A 223 -49.50 -49.48 50.82
C THR A 223 -49.58 -50.98 51.10
N THR A 224 -48.57 -51.76 50.67
CA THR A 224 -48.46 -53.18 51.02
C THR A 224 -48.31 -53.37 52.54
N LEU A 225 -47.37 -52.65 53.17
CA LEU A 225 -47.13 -52.71 54.62
C LEU A 225 -48.35 -52.27 55.43
N ALA A 226 -49.09 -51.24 54.97
CA ALA A 226 -50.33 -50.81 55.60
C ALA A 226 -51.42 -51.90 55.51
N ALA A 227 -51.60 -52.53 54.35
CA ALA A 227 -52.58 -53.60 54.17
C ALA A 227 -52.19 -54.89 54.91
N ASP A 228 -50.91 -55.20 55.04
CA ASP A 228 -50.39 -56.31 55.84
C ASP A 228 -50.58 -56.06 57.35
N SER A 229 -50.34 -54.82 57.80
CA SER A 229 -50.60 -54.37 59.18
C SER A 229 -52.10 -54.39 59.51
N GLU A 230 -52.97 -53.92 58.62
CA GLU A 230 -54.43 -53.98 58.80
C GLU A 230 -54.93 -55.42 58.91
N ARG A 231 -54.42 -56.32 58.05
CA ARG A 231 -54.72 -57.77 58.14
C ARG A 231 -54.24 -58.37 59.46
N ALA A 232 -53.00 -58.12 59.86
CA ALA A 232 -52.47 -58.59 61.15
C ALA A 232 -53.27 -58.06 62.36
N HIS A 233 -53.72 -56.81 62.31
CA HIS A 233 -54.60 -56.24 63.33
C HIS A 233 -56.00 -56.88 63.34
N ALA A 234 -56.59 -57.15 62.17
CA ALA A 234 -57.89 -57.82 62.07
C ALA A 234 -57.82 -59.29 62.54
N ASP A 235 -56.75 -60.02 62.21
CA ASP A 235 -56.52 -61.39 62.68
C ASP A 235 -56.30 -61.42 64.20
N ALA A 236 -55.46 -60.53 64.74
CA ALA A 236 -55.23 -60.43 66.19
C ALA A 236 -56.49 -60.01 66.97
N GLN A 237 -57.33 -59.11 66.42
CA GLN A 237 -58.63 -58.80 67.00
C GLN A 237 -59.56 -60.02 66.98
N THR A 238 -59.55 -60.80 65.90
CA THR A 238 -60.39 -62.01 65.76
C THR A 238 -59.93 -63.11 66.71
N GLU A 239 -58.62 -63.30 66.88
CA GLU A 239 -58.06 -64.23 67.87
C GLU A 239 -58.39 -63.79 69.30
N SER A 240 -58.21 -62.50 69.61
CA SER A 240 -58.57 -61.93 70.92
C SER A 240 -60.06 -62.11 71.24
N GLN A 241 -60.95 -61.89 70.26
CA GLN A 241 -62.39 -62.15 70.41
C GLN A 241 -62.67 -63.62 70.67
N ARG A 242 -62.10 -64.55 69.88
CA ARG A 242 -62.25 -66.01 70.11
C ARG A 242 -61.72 -66.45 71.47
N ALA A 243 -60.59 -65.90 71.93
CA ALA A 243 -60.03 -66.20 73.25
C ALA A 243 -60.94 -65.69 74.38
N LEU A 244 -61.52 -64.48 74.24
CA LEU A 244 -62.51 -63.95 75.17
C LEU A 244 -63.82 -64.75 75.16
N GLU A 245 -64.25 -65.27 74.01
CA GLU A 245 -65.42 -66.13 73.89
C GLU A 245 -65.18 -67.52 74.51
N SER A 246 -64.02 -68.14 74.28
CA SER A 246 -63.64 -69.41 74.93
C SER A 246 -63.55 -69.23 76.44
N ALA A 247 -62.84 -68.20 76.92
CA ALA A 247 -62.71 -67.93 78.36
C ALA A 247 -64.08 -67.63 79.02
N ARG A 248 -65.03 -66.99 78.30
CA ARG A 248 -66.41 -66.83 78.78
C ARG A 248 -67.16 -68.16 78.83
N ALA A 249 -67.09 -68.98 77.78
CA ALA A 249 -67.74 -70.28 77.74
C ALA A 249 -67.19 -71.25 78.80
N GLU A 250 -65.87 -71.25 79.02
CA GLU A 250 -65.18 -71.99 80.08
C GLU A 250 -65.60 -71.49 81.48
N ALA A 251 -65.67 -70.16 81.68
CA ALA A 251 -66.16 -69.59 82.94
C ALA A 251 -67.64 -69.92 83.19
N GLU A 252 -68.49 -69.91 82.16
CA GLU A 252 -69.89 -70.34 82.25
C GLU A 252 -70.02 -71.83 82.57
N GLN A 253 -69.20 -72.69 81.95
CA GLN A 253 -69.13 -74.13 82.27
C GLN A 253 -68.61 -74.39 83.69
N LEU A 254 -67.61 -73.64 84.15
CA LEU A 254 -67.07 -73.74 85.51
C LEU A 254 -68.12 -73.29 86.54
N VAL A 255 -68.83 -72.19 86.27
CA VAL A 255 -69.94 -71.71 87.12
C VAL A 255 -71.12 -72.68 87.09
N ALA A 256 -71.44 -73.29 85.95
CA ALA A 256 -72.51 -74.28 85.83
C ALA A 256 -72.19 -75.59 86.57
N SER A 257 -70.97 -76.12 86.40
CA SER A 257 -70.52 -77.33 87.11
C SER A 257 -70.33 -77.09 88.61
N ALA A 258 -69.83 -75.93 89.04
CA ALA A 258 -69.79 -75.55 90.45
C ALA A 258 -71.20 -75.41 91.05
N ARG A 259 -72.18 -74.87 90.30
CA ARG A 259 -73.60 -74.86 90.71
C ARG A 259 -74.17 -76.27 90.80
N GLU A 260 -73.89 -77.15 89.84
CA GLU A 260 -74.39 -78.53 89.87
C GLU A 260 -73.77 -79.34 91.01
N GLN A 261 -72.48 -79.12 91.31
CA GLN A 261 -71.80 -79.69 92.46
C GLN A 261 -72.34 -79.13 93.78
N ALA A 262 -72.60 -77.82 93.89
CA ALA A 262 -73.25 -77.23 95.06
C ALA A 262 -74.68 -77.74 95.26
N ASP A 263 -75.43 -77.95 94.17
CA ASP A 263 -76.75 -78.59 94.17
C ASP A 263 -76.69 -80.06 94.60
N ARG A 264 -75.68 -80.80 94.17
CA ARG A 264 -75.44 -82.19 94.54
C ARG A 264 -75.09 -82.30 96.02
N ILE A 265 -74.09 -81.53 96.48
CA ILE A 265 -73.72 -81.40 97.89
C ILE A 265 -74.94 -80.99 98.72
N ARG A 266 -75.72 -80.00 98.29
CA ARG A 266 -76.95 -79.60 98.99
C ARG A 266 -77.97 -80.73 99.09
N ARG A 267 -78.27 -81.44 97.99
CA ARG A 267 -79.21 -82.59 98.01
C ARG A 267 -78.69 -83.74 98.88
N ASP A 268 -77.39 -83.99 98.88
CA ASP A 268 -76.79 -85.05 99.67
C ASP A 268 -76.70 -84.65 101.15
N SER A 269 -76.42 -83.39 101.48
CA SER A 269 -76.58 -82.83 102.83
C SER A 269 -78.03 -82.77 103.29
N GLU A 270 -79.02 -82.56 102.40
CA GLU A 270 -80.46 -82.65 102.71
C GLU A 270 -80.88 -84.11 102.96
N ARG A 271 -80.32 -85.06 102.21
CA ARG A 271 -80.47 -86.52 102.44
C ARG A 271 -79.84 -86.94 103.76
N GLU A 272 -78.62 -86.48 104.06
CA GLU A 272 -77.93 -86.75 105.32
C GLU A 272 -78.64 -86.07 106.49
N LEU A 273 -79.11 -84.83 106.35
CA LEU A 273 -79.86 -84.12 107.38
C LEU A 273 -81.23 -84.77 107.62
N SER A 274 -81.93 -85.23 106.59
CA SER A 274 -83.20 -85.94 106.73
C SER A 274 -83.01 -87.37 107.25
N ALA A 275 -81.93 -88.08 106.88
CA ALA A 275 -81.56 -89.36 107.47
C ALA A 275 -81.06 -89.22 108.91
N ALA A 276 -80.33 -88.16 109.25
CA ALA A 276 -79.92 -87.82 110.61
C ALA A 276 -81.12 -87.35 111.44
N THR A 277 -82.10 -86.68 110.84
CA THR A 277 -83.38 -86.34 111.47
C THR A 277 -84.21 -87.60 111.69
N GLN A 278 -84.31 -88.52 110.73
CA GLN A 278 -84.94 -89.82 110.93
C GLN A 278 -84.20 -90.67 111.96
N ARG A 279 -82.87 -90.63 112.04
CA ARG A 279 -82.08 -91.26 113.12
C ARG A 279 -82.37 -90.58 114.46
N ARG A 280 -82.38 -89.25 114.54
CA ARG A 280 -82.73 -88.48 115.74
C ARG A 280 -84.15 -88.79 116.19
N ASP A 281 -85.09 -88.94 115.26
CA ASP A 281 -86.51 -89.15 115.55
C ASP A 281 -86.81 -90.62 115.81
N SER A 282 -86.06 -91.56 115.23
CA SER A 282 -86.07 -92.97 115.63
C SER A 282 -85.37 -93.18 116.97
N ILE A 283 -84.29 -92.44 117.26
CA ILE A 283 -83.64 -92.39 118.58
C ILE A 283 -84.56 -91.68 119.58
N THR A 284 -85.36 -90.69 119.18
CA THR A 284 -86.34 -90.03 120.06
C THR A 284 -87.56 -90.91 120.28
N ALA A 285 -87.99 -91.70 119.29
CA ALA A 285 -89.02 -92.72 119.45
C ALA A 285 -88.50 -93.90 120.30
N GLN A 286 -87.25 -94.32 120.11
CA GLN A 286 -86.59 -95.33 120.95
C GLN A 286 -86.38 -94.80 122.37
N LEU A 287 -85.90 -93.58 122.57
CA LEU A 287 -85.78 -92.92 123.88
C LEU A 287 -87.13 -92.53 124.46
N SER A 288 -88.20 -92.41 123.67
CA SER A 288 -89.57 -92.24 124.18
C SER A 288 -90.18 -93.57 124.59
N ASN A 289 -89.92 -94.66 123.86
CA ASN A 289 -90.35 -96.02 124.21
C ASN A 289 -89.53 -96.57 125.38
N VAL A 290 -88.23 -96.30 125.41
CA VAL A 290 -87.33 -96.53 126.54
C VAL A 290 -87.63 -95.57 127.68
N ARG A 291 -88.03 -94.30 127.48
CA ARG A 291 -88.63 -93.49 128.57
C ARG A 291 -89.97 -94.03 129.03
N GLN A 292 -90.77 -94.66 128.18
CA GLN A 292 -92.02 -95.31 128.63
C GLN A 292 -91.69 -96.54 129.48
N MET A 293 -90.74 -97.38 129.04
CA MET A 293 -90.28 -98.58 129.75
C MET A 293 -89.44 -98.28 131.00
N LEU A 294 -88.70 -97.16 131.04
CA LEU A 294 -87.90 -96.71 132.19
C LEU A 294 -88.66 -95.74 133.11
N ALA A 295 -89.72 -95.07 132.64
CA ALA A 295 -90.74 -94.50 133.54
C ALA A 295 -91.54 -95.60 134.24
N THR A 296 -91.58 -96.82 133.69
CA THR A 296 -91.98 -98.02 134.44
C THR A 296 -90.82 -98.72 135.19
N LEU A 297 -89.55 -98.36 134.96
CA LEU A 297 -88.41 -98.87 135.74
C LEU A 297 -87.10 -98.04 135.62
N GLY A 298 -86.85 -97.09 136.54
CA GLY A 298 -85.52 -96.51 136.82
C GLY A 298 -85.03 -95.38 135.90
N GLY A 299 -84.66 -94.23 136.48
CA GLY A 299 -84.21 -93.05 135.73
C GLY A 299 -82.71 -92.71 135.85
N ALA A 300 -82.39 -91.46 135.49
CA ALA A 300 -81.16 -90.69 135.75
C ALA A 300 -79.93 -90.82 134.80
N ALA A 301 -79.65 -89.70 134.12
CA ALA A 301 -78.41 -88.89 134.18
C ALA A 301 -77.08 -89.30 133.48
N MET A 302 -76.37 -88.25 132.99
CA MET A 302 -74.91 -88.11 132.74
C MET A 302 -74.23 -88.97 131.63
N VAL A 303 -72.95 -88.76 131.25
CA VAL A 303 -72.20 -87.56 130.76
C VAL A 303 -70.74 -87.96 130.37
N ASP A 304 -70.14 -87.34 129.32
CA ASP A 304 -68.66 -87.31 129.01
C ASP A 304 -67.99 -88.68 128.63
N SER A 305 -66.72 -88.87 128.19
CA SER A 305 -65.51 -88.03 127.94
C SER A 305 -64.51 -88.70 126.93
N LEU A 306 -63.48 -87.94 126.43
CA LEU A 306 -62.10 -88.38 125.98
C LEU A 306 -61.96 -89.27 124.70
N ASP A 307 -60.99 -89.15 123.76
CA ASP A 307 -59.49 -89.03 123.73
C ASP A 307 -58.74 -90.40 123.89
N GLU A 308 -57.61 -90.77 123.21
CA GLU A 308 -56.69 -90.06 122.28
C GLU A 308 -55.72 -91.01 121.46
N GLN A 309 -55.01 -90.45 120.44
CA GLN A 309 -53.64 -90.77 119.88
C GLN A 309 -53.18 -92.17 119.34
N HIS A 310 -52.51 -92.15 118.15
CA HIS A 310 -51.18 -92.76 117.73
C HIS A 310 -51.07 -92.83 116.17
N ALA A 311 -49.93 -92.92 115.46
CA ALA A 311 -48.52 -92.44 115.59
C ALA A 311 -47.75 -92.61 114.22
N ALA A 312 -46.54 -92.03 114.04
CA ALA A 312 -45.75 -91.97 112.77
C ALA A 312 -44.62 -93.05 112.68
N PRO A 313 -43.47 -92.97 111.91
CA PRO A 313 -42.86 -91.98 110.96
C PRO A 313 -42.81 -92.51 109.48
N ALA A 314 -41.98 -92.14 108.47
CA ALA A 314 -40.77 -91.30 108.21
C ALA A 314 -40.82 -90.76 106.72
N ALA A 315 -39.81 -90.26 105.96
CA ALA A 315 -38.33 -90.11 106.04
C ALA A 315 -37.81 -88.92 105.14
N GLN A 316 -36.54 -88.89 104.70
CA GLN A 316 -35.81 -87.76 104.01
C GLN A 316 -34.65 -88.30 103.09
N PRO A 317 -33.77 -87.51 102.37
CA PRO A 317 -33.52 -86.03 102.35
C PRO A 317 -33.16 -85.33 100.98
N ALA A 318 -32.74 -84.04 101.08
CA ALA A 318 -32.02 -83.15 100.10
C ALA A 318 -32.85 -82.43 99.00
N THR A 319 -32.61 -81.17 98.57
CA THR A 319 -31.69 -80.05 99.01
C THR A 319 -32.16 -78.68 98.43
N GLU A 320 -31.82 -77.55 99.11
CA GLU A 320 -31.69 -76.15 98.57
C GLU A 320 -32.93 -75.44 97.96
N ALA A 321 -33.13 -74.10 98.00
CA ALA A 321 -32.57 -72.96 98.77
C ALA A 321 -33.64 -71.81 98.88
N PRO A 322 -33.51 -70.80 99.78
CA PRO A 322 -34.65 -69.96 100.23
C PRO A 322 -34.76 -68.52 99.63
N VAL A 323 -35.67 -67.71 100.21
CA VAL A 323 -36.33 -66.54 99.58
C VAL A 323 -35.93 -65.14 100.13
N ALA A 324 -36.02 -64.16 99.22
CA ALA A 324 -36.56 -62.79 99.34
C ALA A 324 -36.03 -61.73 100.37
N ALA A 325 -35.86 -60.52 99.82
CA ALA A 325 -36.08 -59.18 100.41
C ALA A 325 -35.11 -58.60 101.47
N ALA A 326 -34.37 -57.57 101.04
CA ALA A 326 -33.86 -56.46 101.86
C ALA A 326 -33.70 -55.20 100.98
N SER A 327 -33.61 -54.02 101.58
CA SER A 327 -33.33 -52.73 100.91
C SER A 327 -32.18 -52.02 101.63
N ASP A 328 -31.25 -51.38 100.93
CA ASP A 328 -30.65 -50.11 101.36
C ASP A 328 -29.85 -49.37 100.25
N GLU A 329 -29.21 -48.26 100.63
CA GLU A 329 -28.59 -47.20 99.81
C GLU A 329 -27.32 -47.53 98.95
N ALA A 330 -26.88 -46.47 98.23
CA ALA A 330 -25.76 -46.27 97.30
C ALA A 330 -24.33 -46.61 97.85
N PRO A 331 -23.21 -46.59 97.07
CA PRO A 331 -22.91 -45.60 96.02
C PRO A 331 -22.08 -46.00 94.75
N ALA A 332 -22.17 -45.12 93.75
CA ALA A 332 -21.19 -44.67 92.75
C ALA A 332 -20.07 -45.58 92.20
N ALA A 333 -20.06 -45.77 90.86
CA ALA A 333 -18.86 -45.78 90.01
C ALA A 333 -19.17 -45.38 88.55
N GLU A 334 -18.14 -44.95 87.85
CA GLU A 334 -17.97 -44.62 86.40
C GLU A 334 -18.31 -45.79 85.43
N ALA A 335 -18.52 -45.62 84.11
CA ALA A 335 -18.62 -44.47 83.20
C ALA A 335 -19.30 -44.91 81.85
N ASP A 336 -19.24 -44.06 80.82
CA ASP A 336 -19.56 -44.30 79.39
C ASP A 336 -21.03 -44.61 79.00
N ASP A 337 -21.69 -43.59 78.43
CA ASP A 337 -22.51 -43.74 77.21
C ASP A 337 -22.50 -42.41 76.42
N ASP A 338 -22.81 -42.45 75.12
CA ASP A 338 -22.65 -41.35 74.15
C ASP A 338 -23.97 -41.09 73.38
N VAL A 339 -23.98 -40.07 72.51
CA VAL A 339 -24.99 -39.79 71.47
C VAL A 339 -26.39 -39.33 71.94
N VAL A 340 -26.57 -38.01 72.00
CA VAL A 340 -27.67 -37.31 71.29
C VAL A 340 -27.11 -36.05 70.63
N GLY A 341 -27.45 -35.78 69.37
CA GLY A 341 -26.92 -34.66 68.57
C GLY A 341 -27.90 -33.50 68.35
N GLN A 342 -27.62 -32.70 67.31
CA GLN A 342 -28.23 -31.41 66.91
C GLN A 342 -27.78 -30.20 67.79
N GLU A 343 -27.46 -29.03 67.24
CA GLU A 343 -27.58 -28.54 65.85
C GLU A 343 -26.59 -27.38 65.52
N GLU A 344 -26.32 -27.20 64.22
CA GLU A 344 -25.91 -25.96 63.51
C GLU A 344 -24.95 -24.91 64.16
N ALA A 345 -23.71 -24.85 63.64
CA ALA A 345 -23.05 -23.59 63.26
C ALA A 345 -21.90 -23.87 62.28
N GLY A 346 -21.77 -23.05 61.22
CA GLY A 346 -20.77 -23.25 60.15
C GLY A 346 -19.52 -22.35 60.24
N ALA A 347 -18.87 -22.19 59.08
CA ALA A 347 -17.55 -21.58 58.82
C ALA A 347 -16.35 -22.51 59.14
N ASP A 348 -15.89 -23.19 58.08
CA ASP A 348 -14.51 -23.68 57.97
C ASP A 348 -13.77 -22.80 56.94
N SER A 349 -12.48 -22.57 57.17
CA SER A 349 -11.63 -21.68 56.38
C SER A 349 -10.25 -22.32 56.26
N VAL A 350 -10.06 -23.09 55.18
CA VAL A 350 -8.85 -23.88 54.96
C VAL A 350 -7.76 -23.02 54.33
N GLU A 351 -6.68 -22.79 55.08
CA GLU A 351 -5.46 -22.19 54.55
C GLU A 351 -4.63 -23.21 53.74
N GLU A 352 -4.08 -22.69 52.64
CA GLU A 352 -2.77 -22.99 52.06
C GLU A 352 -1.94 -24.13 52.70
N SER A 353 -1.78 -25.23 51.96
CA SER A 353 -0.67 -26.17 52.14
C SER A 353 -0.02 -26.49 50.79
N ALA A 354 1.11 -25.82 50.51
CA ALA A 354 1.98 -26.16 49.40
C ALA A 354 2.96 -27.27 49.82
N ASP A 355 3.00 -28.36 49.08
CA ASP A 355 4.06 -29.37 49.16
C ASP A 355 4.38 -29.88 47.74
N ALA A 356 5.62 -30.29 47.51
CA ALA A 356 6.18 -30.48 46.17
C ALA A 356 7.01 -31.76 46.04
N GLN A 357 6.64 -32.59 45.07
CA GLN A 357 7.45 -33.62 44.41
C GLN A 357 6.84 -33.82 43.01
N ASP A 358 7.52 -33.71 41.85
CA ASP A 358 8.87 -34.06 41.37
C ASP A 358 8.81 -35.28 40.41
N ALA A 359 9.69 -35.30 39.39
CA ALA A 359 9.70 -36.18 38.19
C ALA A 359 8.48 -36.02 37.22
N ASP A 360 8.59 -35.97 35.89
CA ASP A 360 9.65 -36.40 34.97
C ASP A 360 9.41 -35.87 33.52
N LEU A 361 10.51 -35.52 32.83
CA LEU A 361 10.81 -35.71 31.38
C LEU A 361 10.29 -34.79 30.24
N LEU A 362 11.29 -34.20 29.54
CA LEU A 362 11.46 -34.06 28.06
C LEU A 362 10.65 -32.98 27.30
N ASP A 363 11.20 -32.24 26.32
CA ASP A 363 12.56 -32.21 25.72
C ASP A 363 12.90 -30.86 25.04
N GLN A 364 14.14 -30.71 24.57
CA GLN A 364 14.65 -29.77 23.55
C GLN A 364 14.75 -28.27 23.90
N ASP A 365 15.99 -27.85 24.18
CA ASP A 365 16.52 -26.53 23.81
C ASP A 365 16.47 -26.35 22.28
N ASP A 366 16.32 -25.11 21.81
CA ASP A 366 17.06 -24.66 20.62
C ASP A 366 17.44 -23.18 20.74
N GLN A 367 18.48 -22.76 20.04
CA GLN A 367 19.25 -21.54 20.36
C GLN A 367 18.83 -20.32 19.52
N LEU A 368 18.93 -19.13 20.12
CA LEU A 368 18.89 -17.86 19.39
C LEU A 368 20.30 -17.55 18.89
N ASP A 369 20.48 -17.54 17.57
CA ASP A 369 21.76 -17.29 16.89
C ASP A 369 21.89 -15.80 16.53
N GLU A 370 22.99 -15.15 16.95
CA GLU A 370 23.27 -13.75 16.63
C GLU A 370 24.04 -13.66 15.30
N SER A 371 23.36 -13.22 14.23
CA SER A 371 23.99 -12.99 12.92
C SER A 371 24.55 -11.57 12.82
N ASP A 372 25.85 -11.43 13.01
CA ASP A 372 26.64 -10.24 12.71
C ASP A 372 26.99 -10.21 11.21
N GLU A 373 26.46 -9.23 10.45
CA GLU A 373 26.93 -8.89 9.10
C GLU A 373 27.16 -7.38 8.98
N SER A 374 28.43 -7.00 8.89
CA SER A 374 28.90 -5.67 8.48
C SER A 374 29.24 -5.66 6.99
N ASP A 375 28.84 -4.62 6.26
CA ASP A 375 29.52 -4.25 5.00
C ASP A 375 29.56 -2.71 4.83
N GLU A 376 30.52 -2.23 4.04
CA GLU A 376 30.92 -0.82 3.94
C GLU A 376 30.42 -0.18 2.62
N SER A 377 30.00 1.09 2.66
CA SER A 377 30.13 2.00 1.50
C SER A 377 29.98 3.46 1.92
N ASP A 378 30.77 4.34 1.28
CA ASP A 378 30.93 5.75 1.60
C ASP A 378 30.03 6.70 0.77
N ASP A 379 30.17 7.99 1.08
CA ASP A 379 30.09 9.18 0.22
C ASP A 379 28.74 9.87 -0.11
N ASP A 380 28.83 11.20 0.07
CA ASP A 380 28.25 12.33 -0.66
C ASP A 380 26.77 12.80 -0.51
N ASP A 381 26.67 14.14 -0.56
CA ASP A 381 25.56 15.04 -0.94
C ASP A 381 24.27 15.09 -0.08
N GLU A 382 23.63 16.26 0.14
CA GLU A 382 24.07 17.67 0.13
C GLU A 382 23.05 18.49 0.99
N ASP A 383 23.15 19.82 1.04
CA ASP A 383 22.21 20.69 1.78
C ASP A 383 20.77 20.70 1.19
N ASP A 384 19.75 20.81 2.04
CA ASP A 384 18.60 21.68 1.78
C ASP A 384 18.00 22.23 3.09
N ASP A 385 17.42 23.43 3.04
CA ASP A 385 17.14 24.25 4.23
C ASP A 385 15.88 23.83 5.01
N ALA A 386 15.94 23.98 6.33
CA ALA A 386 14.81 23.73 7.23
C ALA A 386 13.96 25.00 7.44
N ASP A 387 12.64 24.83 7.26
CA ASP A 387 11.50 25.64 7.70
C ASP A 387 11.79 26.87 8.58
N ASP A 388 11.37 28.05 8.12
CA ASP A 388 11.01 29.18 8.99
C ASP A 388 9.70 29.81 8.47
N ASP A 389 8.57 29.38 9.05
CA ASP A 389 7.24 29.97 8.83
C ASP A 389 7.17 31.34 9.50
N GLU A 390 6.95 32.43 8.77
CA GLU A 390 6.40 33.66 9.36
C GLU A 390 5.23 34.27 8.58
N ASP A 391 4.15 34.46 9.33
CA ASP A 391 2.79 34.80 8.97
C ASP A 391 2.56 35.91 7.92
N ALA A 392 1.54 35.65 7.10
CA ALA A 392 0.47 36.56 6.69
C ALA A 392 0.65 38.09 6.85
N ASP A 393 0.40 38.80 5.73
CA ASP A 393 -0.61 39.87 5.79
C ASP A 393 -1.48 39.89 4.52
N SER A 394 -2.68 40.44 4.63
CA SER A 394 -3.71 40.36 3.59
C SER A 394 -4.02 41.73 2.98
N GLU A 395 -3.94 41.86 1.66
CA GLU A 395 -4.63 42.95 0.95
C GLU A 395 -5.22 42.49 -0.39
N VAL A 396 -6.53 42.70 -0.53
CA VAL A 396 -7.33 42.40 -1.72
C VAL A 396 -7.79 43.72 -2.32
N ASP A 397 -7.38 44.03 -3.54
CA ASP A 397 -7.96 45.13 -4.31
C ASP A 397 -8.10 44.76 -5.80
N GLU A 398 -9.34 44.46 -6.21
CA GLU A 398 -9.77 44.45 -7.61
C GLU A 398 -10.45 45.78 -7.98
N PRO A 399 -9.87 46.60 -8.86
CA PRO A 399 -10.61 47.64 -9.57
C PRO A 399 -11.10 47.13 -10.93
N ALA A 400 -12.41 46.88 -11.03
CA ALA A 400 -13.05 46.36 -12.24
C ALA A 400 -12.96 47.31 -13.46
N GLY A 401 -12.69 46.71 -14.62
CA GLY A 401 -13.40 46.99 -15.88
C GLY A 401 -13.27 48.37 -16.54
N SER A 402 -12.56 48.39 -17.68
CA SER A 402 -12.82 49.36 -18.76
C SER A 402 -13.02 48.62 -20.09
N ARG A 403 -14.19 48.82 -20.71
CA ARG A 403 -14.56 48.24 -22.00
C ARG A 403 -15.42 49.23 -22.80
N ALA A 404 -14.76 50.09 -23.57
CA ALA A 404 -15.34 51.02 -24.54
C ALA A 404 -14.37 51.17 -25.71
#